data_AF-A0A349FFY2-F1
#
_entry.id   AF-A0A349FFY2-F1
#
_cell.length_a   1.000
_cell.length_b   1.000
_cell.length_c   1.000
_cell.angle_alpha   90.00
_cell.angle_beta   90.00
_cell.angle_gamma   90.00
#
_symmetry.space_group_name_H-M   'P 1'
#
loop_
_entity.id
_entity.type
_entity.pdbx_description
1 polymer ?
#
loop_
_entity_poly.entity_id
_entity_poly.type
_entity_poly.pdbx_seq_one_letter_code
_entity_poly.pdbx_strand_id
1 'polypeptide(L)'
;MRRFLQRLLMPIALVAVTQTTIVSAESIRLTGPNGEIQSSPQFSEQITRRTSVASEPSRFYGPTSGQETLWAVASRLRPSNQVSVQQTLLAIYQLNPQAFENQNIHTLLPGSTLRIPSLAQTRSVSTDEAVRIMDLHQARLDGTNAAANTTPAPATKPLATKPKVTESQPQPSSANKVTTKPEITTSEIAKPVISESATKPPQVDNLEKELASSESEMTALEEKNHRLRLMLAEVQTEVDGLKQELGDESRIRSEVEKLLEAERLRLAEEQRNAPSMMDKILSNGWMVAGLAIVPALLIGLIITLLIGRRKSDAAPAAA
;
A
#
# COMPACT_ATOMS: atom_id res chain seq x y z
N MET A 1 1.96 -12.60 -56.28
CA MET A 1 0.77 -12.58 -55.38
C MET A 1 0.51 -11.18 -54.80
N ARG A 2 0.35 -10.14 -55.64
CA ARG A 2 0.08 -8.75 -55.15
C ARG A 2 -1.00 -8.00 -55.95
N ARG A 3 -1.74 -8.69 -56.82
CA ARG A 3 -2.82 -8.09 -57.65
C ARG A 3 -4.21 -8.68 -57.39
N PHE A 4 -4.31 -9.64 -56.48
CA PHE A 4 -5.59 -10.20 -56.04
C PHE A 4 -6.13 -9.56 -54.75
N LEU A 5 -5.30 -8.84 -53.99
CA LEU A 5 -5.75 -8.11 -52.79
C LEU A 5 -6.27 -6.68 -53.09
N GLN A 6 -5.99 -6.14 -54.28
CA GLN A 6 -6.50 -4.83 -54.73
C GLN A 6 -7.92 -4.88 -55.33
N ARG A 7 -8.51 -6.08 -55.46
CA ARG A 7 -9.88 -6.28 -55.97
C ARG A 7 -10.90 -6.67 -54.87
N LEU A 8 -10.49 -6.64 -53.61
CA LEU A 8 -11.36 -6.83 -52.44
C LEU A 8 -11.61 -5.51 -51.67
N LEU A 9 -11.29 -4.38 -52.28
CA LEU A 9 -11.40 -3.05 -51.70
C LEU A 9 -12.07 -2.15 -52.74
N MET A 10 -13.36 -2.37 -53.00
CA MET A 10 -14.32 -1.50 -53.73
C MET A 10 -15.59 -2.33 -54.09
N PRO A 11 -16.38 -2.76 -53.09
CA PRO A 11 -17.78 -2.30 -53.04
C PRO A 11 -18.36 -2.25 -51.60
N ILE A 12 -17.76 -1.48 -50.69
CA ILE A 12 -18.42 -1.02 -49.44
C ILE A 12 -18.41 0.51 -49.40
N ALA A 13 -18.52 1.10 -50.60
CA ALA A 13 -18.66 2.54 -50.81
C ALA A 13 -19.99 2.81 -51.51
N LEU A 14 -21.10 2.34 -50.92
CA LEU A 14 -22.44 2.85 -51.23
C LEU A 14 -23.45 2.33 -50.19
N VAL A 15 -24.34 3.21 -49.74
CA VAL A 15 -25.50 2.96 -48.86
C VAL A 15 -25.09 2.81 -47.37
N ALA A 16 -25.41 3.70 -46.43
CA ALA A 16 -26.53 4.61 -46.32
C ALA A 16 -26.08 5.94 -45.68
N VAL A 17 -26.37 7.03 -46.38
CA VAL A 17 -26.50 8.37 -45.81
C VAL A 17 -27.60 8.30 -44.77
N THR A 18 -27.26 8.28 -43.48
CA THR A 18 -28.23 8.60 -42.43
C THR A 18 -28.49 10.09 -42.51
N GLN A 19 -29.47 10.44 -43.34
CA GLN A 19 -30.22 11.69 -43.22
C GLN A 19 -30.71 11.76 -41.77
N THR A 20 -30.05 12.54 -40.92
CA THR A 20 -30.63 12.92 -39.63
C THR A 20 -31.80 13.84 -39.95
N THR A 21 -33.00 13.27 -40.02
CA THR A 21 -34.23 14.06 -40.02
C THR A 21 -34.28 14.79 -38.68
N ILE A 22 -33.84 16.04 -38.68
CA ILE A 22 -34.11 16.97 -37.58
C ILE A 22 -35.62 17.18 -37.62
N VAL A 23 -36.34 16.44 -36.77
CA VAL A 23 -37.75 16.72 -36.49
C VAL A 23 -37.77 18.02 -35.70
N SER A 24 -37.91 19.14 -36.39
CA SER A 24 -38.44 20.35 -35.76
C SER A 24 -39.89 20.07 -35.46
N ALA A 25 -40.21 19.85 -34.18
CA ALA A 25 -41.59 19.86 -33.74
C ALA A 25 -42.10 21.31 -33.89
N GLU A 26 -42.88 21.55 -34.94
CA GLU A 26 -43.64 22.77 -35.11
C GLU A 26 -44.58 22.90 -33.91
N SER A 27 -44.24 23.80 -32.99
CA SER A 27 -45.05 24.05 -31.80
C SER A 27 -46.43 24.52 -32.25
N ILE A 28 -47.48 23.77 -31.87
CA ILE A 28 -48.88 24.10 -32.11
C ILE A 28 -49.11 25.55 -31.64
N ARG A 29 -49.30 26.46 -32.59
CA ARG A 29 -49.65 27.85 -32.31
C ARG A 29 -51.15 27.89 -32.05
N LEU A 30 -51.53 27.82 -30.77
CA LEU A 30 -52.90 28.04 -30.34
C LEU A 30 -53.21 29.53 -30.45
N THR A 31 -53.82 29.95 -31.56
CA THR A 31 -54.30 31.31 -31.76
C THR A 31 -55.51 31.54 -30.86
N GLY A 32 -55.39 32.47 -29.90
CA GLY A 32 -56.55 32.99 -29.17
C GLY A 32 -57.51 33.73 -30.10
N PRO A 33 -58.77 33.96 -29.68
CA PRO A 33 -59.87 34.45 -30.53
C PRO A 33 -59.66 35.80 -31.23
N ASN A 34 -58.55 36.49 -30.98
CA ASN A 34 -58.26 37.83 -31.51
C ASN A 34 -57.07 37.83 -32.50
N GLY A 35 -56.51 36.68 -32.89
CA GLY A 35 -55.52 36.59 -33.97
C GLY A 35 -54.14 37.20 -33.69
N GLU A 36 -53.90 37.78 -32.52
CA GLU A 36 -52.58 38.30 -32.13
C GLU A 36 -51.66 37.17 -31.67
N ILE A 37 -50.48 37.11 -32.28
CA ILE A 37 -49.42 36.15 -31.95
C ILE A 37 -48.74 36.68 -30.69
N GLN A 38 -49.19 36.23 -29.52
CA GLN A 38 -48.51 36.56 -28.28
C GLN A 38 -47.18 35.80 -28.23
N SER A 39 -46.09 36.51 -28.52
CA SER A 39 -44.72 36.02 -28.32
C SER A 39 -44.60 35.53 -26.88
N SER A 40 -44.38 34.23 -26.69
CA SER A 40 -44.13 33.64 -25.38
C SER A 40 -43.09 34.50 -24.66
N PRO A 41 -43.31 34.89 -23.39
CA PRO A 41 -42.28 35.62 -22.66
C PRO A 41 -41.01 34.78 -22.74
N GLN A 42 -39.99 35.31 -23.41
CA GLN A 42 -38.68 34.70 -23.40
C GLN A 42 -38.17 34.87 -21.98
N PHE A 43 -38.47 33.88 -21.14
CA PHE A 43 -37.65 33.58 -19.98
C PHE A 43 -36.33 33.00 -20.53
N SER A 44 -35.61 33.84 -21.26
CA SER A 44 -34.16 33.73 -21.35
C SER A 44 -33.65 34.13 -19.97
N GLU A 45 -33.89 33.28 -18.97
CA GLU A 45 -32.90 33.17 -17.91
C GLU A 45 -31.64 32.77 -18.65
N GLN A 46 -30.78 33.76 -18.89
CA GLN A 46 -29.37 33.52 -18.86
C GLN A 46 -29.15 32.71 -17.59
N ILE A 47 -29.08 31.40 -17.75
CA ILE A 47 -28.29 30.55 -16.87
C ILE A 47 -26.89 31.13 -17.03
N THR A 48 -26.64 32.22 -16.31
CA THR A 48 -25.35 32.55 -15.77
C THR A 48 -25.07 31.29 -14.98
N ARG A 49 -24.44 30.33 -15.68
CA ARG A 49 -23.84 29.16 -15.09
C ARG A 49 -22.92 29.79 -14.09
N ARG A 50 -23.39 29.94 -12.84
CA ARG A 50 -22.55 30.26 -11.71
C ARG A 50 -21.51 29.19 -11.83
N THR A 51 -20.34 29.57 -12.33
CA THR A 51 -19.22 28.66 -12.50
C THR A 51 -18.90 28.29 -11.07
N SER A 52 -19.54 27.22 -10.60
CA SER A 52 -19.31 26.64 -9.30
C SER A 52 -17.80 26.52 -9.21
N VAL A 53 -17.24 27.06 -8.13
CA VAL A 53 -15.81 27.20 -7.85
C VAL A 53 -15.09 25.83 -7.71
N ALA A 54 -15.67 24.78 -8.29
CA ALA A 54 -15.36 23.37 -8.11
C ALA A 54 -15.14 22.61 -9.43
N SER A 55 -15.12 23.27 -10.59
CA SER A 55 -15.02 22.59 -11.89
C SER A 55 -13.62 22.72 -12.51
N GLU A 56 -12.57 22.40 -11.76
CA GLU A 56 -11.36 21.88 -12.42
C GLU A 56 -11.71 20.48 -12.97
N PRO A 57 -11.29 20.13 -14.20
CA PRO A 57 -11.54 18.80 -14.74
C PRO A 57 -10.94 17.75 -13.80
N SER A 58 -11.75 16.78 -13.37
CA SER A 58 -11.29 15.71 -12.48
C SER A 58 -10.15 14.96 -13.16
N ARG A 59 -8.93 15.15 -12.65
CA ARG A 59 -7.75 14.47 -13.15
C ARG A 59 -7.75 13.05 -12.63
N PHE A 60 -7.48 12.10 -13.51
CA PHE A 60 -7.27 10.71 -13.15
C PHE A 60 -5.79 10.35 -13.26
N TYR A 61 -5.33 9.49 -12.37
CA TYR A 61 -3.97 8.94 -12.34
C TYR A 61 -4.06 7.41 -12.38
N GLY A 62 -3.24 6.77 -13.20
CA GLY A 62 -3.14 5.31 -13.22
C GLY A 62 -2.78 4.77 -14.60
N PRO A 63 -2.63 3.43 -14.72
CA PRO A 63 -2.77 2.43 -13.66
C PRO A 63 -1.66 2.53 -12.60
N THR A 64 -2.01 2.36 -11.31
CA THR A 64 -1.04 2.37 -10.20
C THR A 64 -0.10 1.17 -10.26
N SER A 65 1.17 1.36 -9.91
CA SER A 65 2.13 0.25 -9.79
C SER A 65 1.99 -0.45 -8.42
N GLY A 66 2.33 -1.74 -8.35
CA GLY A 66 2.30 -2.49 -7.09
C GLY A 66 3.31 -2.04 -6.03
N GLN A 67 4.26 -1.17 -6.39
CA GLN A 67 5.20 -0.56 -5.46
C GLN A 67 4.88 0.92 -5.13
N GLU A 68 3.83 1.48 -5.72
CA GLU A 68 3.42 2.85 -5.40
C GLU A 68 2.65 2.90 -4.09
N THR A 69 3.02 3.86 -3.24
CA THR A 69 2.28 4.16 -2.01
C THR A 69 1.41 5.39 -2.22
N LEU A 70 0.28 5.46 -1.51
CA LEU A 70 -0.60 6.63 -1.56
C LEU A 70 0.15 7.92 -1.20
N TRP A 71 1.13 7.84 -0.29
CA TRP A 71 1.97 8.96 0.08
C TRP A 71 2.86 9.46 -1.06
N ALA A 72 3.49 8.56 -1.82
CA ALA A 72 4.27 8.93 -3.00
C ALA A 72 3.40 9.54 -4.10
N VAL A 73 2.20 8.99 -4.29
CA VAL A 73 1.21 9.54 -5.23
C VAL A 73 0.75 10.94 -4.77
N ALA A 74 0.40 11.10 -3.50
CA ALA A 74 -0.08 12.36 -2.94
C ALA A 74 0.98 13.46 -2.96
N SER A 75 2.25 13.14 -2.68
CA SER A 75 3.34 14.10 -2.72
C SER A 75 3.62 14.58 -4.15
N ARG A 76 3.51 13.69 -5.15
CA ARG A 76 3.74 14.00 -6.56
C ARG A 76 2.57 14.73 -7.23
N LEU A 77 1.33 14.35 -6.90
CA LEU A 77 0.10 14.84 -7.56
C LEU A 77 -0.62 15.92 -6.75
N ARG A 78 0.08 16.54 -5.80
CA ARG A 78 -0.46 17.61 -4.98
C ARG A 78 -0.84 18.84 -5.83
N PRO A 79 -2.07 19.40 -5.69
CA PRO A 79 -2.51 20.54 -6.51
C PRO A 79 -1.73 21.84 -6.28
N SER A 80 -1.25 22.09 -5.06
CA SER A 80 -0.44 23.28 -4.74
C SER A 80 0.42 23.08 -3.49
N ASN A 81 1.44 23.93 -3.31
CA ASN A 81 2.26 23.92 -2.09
C ASN A 81 1.58 24.51 -0.85
N GLN A 82 0.36 25.05 -1.00
CA GLN A 82 -0.42 25.64 0.11
C GLN A 82 -1.24 24.61 0.88
N VAL A 83 -1.36 23.39 0.36
CA VAL A 83 -2.01 22.26 1.04
C VAL A 83 -0.94 21.27 1.48
N SER A 84 -1.17 20.58 2.60
CA SER A 84 -0.23 19.58 3.08
C SER A 84 -0.33 18.28 2.28
N VAL A 85 0.73 17.47 2.33
CA VAL A 85 0.71 16.13 1.72
C VAL A 85 -0.36 15.27 2.40
N GLN A 86 -0.49 15.40 3.72
CA GLN A 86 -1.47 14.69 4.54
C GLN A 86 -2.91 15.03 4.14
N GLN A 87 -3.23 16.32 3.96
CA GLN A 87 -4.55 16.75 3.47
C GLN A 87 -4.84 16.16 2.09
N THR A 88 -3.85 16.22 1.19
CA THR A 88 -3.99 15.68 -0.17
C THR A 88 -4.21 14.18 -0.15
N LEU A 89 -3.45 13.47 0.68
CA LEU A 89 -3.52 12.04 0.87
C LEU A 89 -4.90 11.62 1.36
N LEU A 90 -5.42 12.27 2.41
CA LEU A 90 -6.75 11.98 2.93
C LEU A 90 -7.85 12.29 1.90
N ALA A 91 -7.73 13.39 1.16
CA ALA A 91 -8.67 13.73 0.10
C ALA A 91 -8.66 12.70 -1.04
N ILE A 92 -7.48 12.20 -1.45
CA ILE A 92 -7.39 11.10 -2.43
C ILE A 92 -8.03 9.83 -1.87
N TYR A 93 -7.80 9.49 -0.60
CA TYR A 93 -8.39 8.32 0.03
C TYR A 93 -9.93 8.37 0.01
N GLN A 94 -10.51 9.50 0.42
CA GLN A 94 -11.96 9.72 0.45
C GLN A 94 -12.61 9.60 -0.95
N LEU A 95 -11.91 10.03 -2.00
CA LEU A 95 -12.40 9.94 -3.38
C LEU A 95 -12.24 8.54 -4.00
N ASN A 96 -11.35 7.70 -3.44
CA ASN A 96 -10.96 6.43 -4.04
C ASN A 96 -11.02 5.24 -3.07
N PRO A 97 -12.11 5.01 -2.33
CA PRO A 97 -12.18 3.92 -1.35
C PRO A 97 -11.97 2.53 -1.98
N GLN A 98 -12.31 2.39 -3.27
CA GLN A 98 -12.15 1.15 -4.06
C GLN A 98 -10.70 0.81 -4.43
N ALA A 99 -9.77 1.76 -4.33
CA ALA A 99 -8.37 1.55 -4.69
C ALA A 99 -7.53 1.00 -3.52
N PHE A 100 -8.12 0.80 -2.34
CA PHE A 100 -7.43 0.37 -1.13
C PHE A 100 -7.89 -1.01 -0.67
N GLU A 101 -6.92 -1.87 -0.36
CA GLU A 101 -7.21 -3.21 0.14
C GLU A 101 -7.73 -3.12 1.57
N ASN A 102 -8.86 -3.74 1.88
CA ASN A 102 -9.44 -3.76 3.24
C ASN A 102 -9.63 -2.37 3.88
N GLN A 103 -9.83 -1.31 3.08
CA GLN A 103 -9.90 0.09 3.56
C GLN A 103 -8.65 0.52 4.34
N ASN A 104 -7.50 -0.06 4.00
CA ASN A 104 -6.23 0.31 4.58
C ASN A 104 -5.53 1.35 3.69
N ILE A 105 -5.33 2.54 4.25
CA ILE A 105 -4.74 3.70 3.58
C ILE A 105 -3.30 3.45 3.09
N HIS A 106 -2.63 2.43 3.62
CA HIS A 106 -1.25 2.07 3.28
C HIS A 106 -1.15 1.04 2.14
N THR A 107 -2.21 0.27 1.87
CA THR A 107 -2.21 -0.80 0.86
C THR A 107 -3.03 -0.39 -0.36
N LEU A 108 -2.33 0.11 -1.38
CA LEU A 108 -2.91 0.51 -2.65
C LEU A 108 -2.97 -0.69 -3.61
N LEU A 109 -4.13 -0.92 -4.24
CA LEU A 109 -4.27 -1.99 -5.23
C LEU A 109 -3.50 -1.63 -6.51
N PRO A 110 -2.67 -2.54 -7.04
CA PRO A 110 -2.03 -2.36 -8.34
C PRO A 110 -3.07 -2.33 -9.46
N GLY A 111 -2.83 -1.52 -10.50
CA GLY A 111 -3.72 -1.39 -11.65
C GLY A 111 -4.90 -0.44 -11.43
N SER A 112 -5.04 0.16 -10.24
CA SER A 112 -6.14 1.06 -9.92
C SER A 112 -5.98 2.42 -10.59
N THR A 113 -7.12 3.03 -10.95
CA THR A 113 -7.16 4.42 -11.40
C THR A 113 -7.64 5.32 -10.25
N LEU A 114 -6.78 6.24 -9.82
CA LEU A 114 -7.04 7.18 -8.75
C LEU A 114 -7.58 8.50 -9.30
N ARG A 115 -8.68 8.97 -8.74
CA ARG A 115 -9.20 10.32 -8.94
C ARG A 115 -8.42 11.29 -8.05
N ILE A 116 -7.83 12.31 -8.67
CA ILE A 116 -7.05 13.32 -7.97
C ILE A 116 -7.98 14.48 -7.56
N PRO A 117 -7.95 14.90 -6.28
CA PRO A 117 -8.77 16.01 -5.79
C PRO A 117 -8.33 17.33 -6.40
N SER A 118 -9.29 18.24 -6.59
CA SER A 118 -8.98 19.63 -6.93
C SER A 118 -8.42 20.38 -5.72
N LEU A 119 -7.83 21.55 -5.94
CA LEU A 119 -7.30 22.37 -4.85
C LEU A 119 -8.38 22.73 -3.82
N ALA A 120 -9.60 23.03 -4.27
CA ALA A 120 -10.73 23.34 -3.39
C ALA A 120 -11.14 22.13 -2.52
N GLN A 121 -11.13 20.92 -3.09
CA GLN A 121 -11.45 19.70 -2.37
C GLN A 121 -10.40 19.41 -1.30
N THR A 122 -9.11 19.51 -1.64
CA THR A 122 -8.06 19.31 -0.64
C THR A 122 -8.11 20.35 0.48
N ARG A 123 -8.46 21.60 0.19
CA ARG A 123 -8.62 22.65 1.21
C ARG A 123 -9.82 22.45 2.12
N SER A 124 -10.85 21.72 1.69
CA SER A 124 -11.99 21.39 2.57
C SER A 124 -11.62 20.38 3.66
N VAL A 125 -10.51 19.66 3.49
CA VAL A 125 -9.98 18.72 4.49
C VAL A 125 -9.07 19.47 5.46
N SER A 126 -9.31 19.32 6.76
CA SER A 126 -8.45 19.95 7.77
C SER A 126 -7.13 19.16 7.95
N THR A 127 -6.03 19.87 8.22
CA THR A 127 -4.73 19.21 8.46
C THR A 127 -4.76 18.36 9.72
N ASP A 128 -5.37 18.85 10.80
CA ASP A 128 -5.44 18.13 12.08
C ASP A 128 -6.24 16.83 11.97
N GLU A 129 -7.33 16.83 11.20
CA GLU A 129 -8.07 15.60 10.91
C GLU A 129 -7.24 14.63 10.08
N ALA A 130 -6.54 15.11 9.05
CA ALA A 130 -5.68 14.27 8.23
C ALA A 130 -4.58 13.59 9.05
N VAL A 131 -3.95 14.31 9.98
CA VAL A 131 -2.96 13.75 10.90
C VAL A 131 -3.60 12.75 11.85
N ARG A 132 -4.71 13.11 12.50
CA ARG A 132 -5.42 12.20 13.42
C ARG A 132 -5.83 10.88 12.74
N ILE A 133 -6.39 10.94 11.54
CA ILE A 133 -6.78 9.73 10.80
C ILE A 133 -5.54 8.90 10.45
N MET A 134 -4.44 9.53 10.04
CA MET A 134 -3.18 8.83 9.78
C MET A 134 -2.69 8.08 11.01
N ASP A 135 -2.65 8.74 12.17
CA ASP A 135 -2.18 8.15 13.43
C ASP A 135 -3.05 6.95 13.83
N LEU A 136 -4.37 7.04 13.62
CA LEU A 136 -5.30 5.93 13.88
C LEU A 136 -5.05 4.74 12.94
N HIS A 137 -4.77 5.00 11.66
CA HIS A 137 -4.45 3.94 10.70
C HIS A 137 -3.07 3.31 10.99
N GLN A 138 -2.09 4.11 11.39
CA GLN A 138 -0.77 3.64 11.80
C GLN A 138 -0.85 2.76 13.05
N ALA A 139 -1.57 3.20 14.09
CA ALA A 139 -1.76 2.41 15.31
C ALA A 139 -2.48 1.07 15.03
N ARG A 140 -3.40 1.04 14.06
CA ARG A 140 -4.04 -0.20 13.61
C ARG A 140 -3.04 -1.15 12.98
N LEU A 141 -2.15 -0.67 12.11
CA LEU A 141 -1.09 -1.49 11.51
C LEU A 141 -0.22 -2.14 12.59
N ASP A 142 0.25 -1.33 13.55
CA ASP A 142 1.12 -1.77 14.63
C ASP A 142 0.40 -2.80 15.52
N GLY A 143 -0.87 -2.57 15.83
CA GLY A 143 -1.72 -3.51 16.56
C GLY A 143 -2.03 -4.79 15.78
N THR A 144 -2.18 -4.74 14.46
CA THR A 144 -2.35 -5.94 13.63
C THR A 144 -1.08 -6.76 13.50
N ASN A 145 0.10 -6.13 13.47
CA ASN A 145 1.38 -6.84 13.51
C ASN A 145 1.60 -7.54 14.88
N ALA A 146 1.11 -6.95 15.96
CA ALA A 146 1.11 -7.59 17.28
C ALA A 146 0.11 -8.75 17.38
N ALA A 147 -1.05 -8.66 16.71
CA ALA A 147 -2.09 -9.71 16.70
C ALA A 147 -1.85 -10.82 15.67
N ALA A 148 -1.08 -10.57 14.60
CA ALA A 148 -0.76 -11.55 13.55
C ALA A 148 0.22 -12.65 14.02
N ASN A 149 0.87 -12.49 15.17
CA ASN A 149 1.69 -13.52 15.82
C ASN A 149 0.90 -14.42 16.79
N THR A 150 -0.44 -14.32 16.81
CA THR A 150 -1.29 -15.28 17.52
C THR A 150 -2.20 -16.02 16.56
N THR A 151 -1.91 -17.31 16.39
CA THR A 151 -2.67 -18.32 15.65
C THR A 151 -4.19 -18.20 15.86
N PRO A 152 -5.03 -18.25 14.81
CA PRO A 152 -6.48 -18.23 14.95
C PRO A 152 -7.04 -19.61 15.26
N ALA A 153 -7.85 -19.71 16.33
CA ALA A 153 -8.74 -20.85 16.59
C ALA A 153 -10.23 -20.39 16.56
N PRO A 154 -11.18 -21.24 16.14
CA PRO A 154 -12.35 -20.82 15.38
C PRO A 154 -13.61 -20.51 16.21
N ALA A 155 -14.38 -19.55 15.68
CA ALA A 155 -15.84 -19.44 15.65
C ALA A 155 -16.68 -19.78 16.89
N THR A 156 -17.37 -18.77 17.42
CA THR A 156 -18.80 -18.88 17.77
C THR A 156 -19.52 -17.58 17.43
N LYS A 157 -20.61 -17.71 16.67
CA LYS A 157 -21.59 -16.68 16.29
C LYS A 157 -22.90 -17.04 17.03
N PRO A 158 -23.97 -16.21 16.96
CA PRO A 158 -24.23 -14.94 17.64
C PRO A 158 -25.45 -15.04 18.59
N LEU A 159 -25.57 -14.15 19.59
CA LEU A 159 -26.86 -13.88 20.23
C LEU A 159 -27.20 -12.40 20.16
N ALA A 160 -28.38 -12.14 19.63
CA ALA A 160 -28.96 -10.83 19.38
C ALA A 160 -29.68 -10.29 20.62
N THR A 161 -29.55 -8.99 20.90
CA THR A 161 -30.62 -8.22 21.53
C THR A 161 -30.57 -6.75 21.12
N LYS A 162 -31.66 -6.28 20.49
CA LYS A 162 -31.97 -4.89 20.10
C LYS A 162 -32.69 -4.18 21.28
N PRO A 163 -33.07 -2.88 21.21
CA PRO A 163 -32.78 -1.88 22.24
C PRO A 163 -34.06 -1.43 22.98
N LYS A 164 -33.92 -0.75 24.12
CA LYS A 164 -35.04 -0.03 24.74
C LYS A 164 -34.68 1.42 25.07
N VAL A 165 -35.39 2.31 24.38
CA VAL A 165 -35.56 3.73 24.64
C VAL A 165 -36.43 3.90 25.88
N THR A 166 -36.04 4.80 26.80
CA THR A 166 -36.98 5.55 27.63
C THR A 166 -36.45 6.96 27.84
N GLU A 167 -37.19 7.89 27.25
CA GLU A 167 -37.22 9.34 27.40
C GLU A 167 -37.81 9.72 28.77
N SER A 168 -37.22 10.72 29.45
CA SER A 168 -37.90 11.65 30.39
C SER A 168 -36.94 12.78 30.84
N GLN A 169 -37.16 13.96 30.27
CA GLN A 169 -36.77 15.33 30.71
C GLN A 169 -37.83 15.84 31.75
N PRO A 170 -37.79 17.00 32.49
CA PRO A 170 -37.01 18.29 32.43
C PRO A 170 -36.32 18.79 33.74
N GLN A 171 -35.18 19.51 33.66
CA GLN A 171 -34.93 21.00 33.67
C GLN A 171 -35.27 21.71 35.01
N PRO A 172 -34.66 22.86 35.45
CA PRO A 172 -33.66 23.78 34.83
C PRO A 172 -32.46 24.14 35.77
N SER A 173 -31.40 24.90 35.41
CA SER A 173 -31.38 26.30 34.93
C SER A 173 -29.95 26.84 34.65
N SER A 174 -29.88 27.77 33.67
CA SER A 174 -28.93 28.90 33.47
C SER A 174 -27.48 28.60 33.02
N ALA A 175 -27.10 28.85 31.76
CA ALA A 175 -26.87 30.14 31.08
C ALA A 175 -25.71 30.97 31.68
N ASN A 176 -24.55 31.03 31.00
CA ASN A 176 -24.17 32.24 30.27
C ASN A 176 -22.96 32.03 29.35
N LYS A 177 -23.04 32.69 28.19
CA LYS A 177 -22.07 32.78 27.10
C LYS A 177 -21.26 34.05 27.29
N VAL A 178 -19.92 34.01 27.20
CA VAL A 178 -19.13 35.22 26.85
C VAL A 178 -17.96 34.85 25.93
N THR A 179 -18.12 35.30 24.69
CA THR A 179 -17.08 35.58 23.71
C THR A 179 -16.38 36.88 24.10
N THR A 180 -15.05 36.96 24.07
CA THR A 180 -14.36 38.26 23.89
C THR A 180 -12.95 38.11 23.30
N LYS A 181 -12.86 38.52 22.03
CA LYS A 181 -11.74 39.23 21.39
C LYS A 181 -11.34 40.46 22.23
N PRO A 182 -10.07 40.90 22.19
CA PRO A 182 -9.82 42.33 22.22
C PRO A 182 -8.99 42.81 21.03
N GLU A 183 -9.48 43.92 20.49
CA GLU A 183 -8.90 44.79 19.50
C GLU A 183 -8.06 45.84 20.23
N ILE A 184 -6.87 46.10 19.68
CA ILE A 184 -5.87 47.05 20.17
C ILE A 184 -6.26 48.45 19.70
N THR A 185 -6.33 49.41 20.61
CA THR A 185 -6.33 50.85 20.29
C THR A 185 -5.39 51.58 21.24
N THR A 186 -4.43 52.26 20.62
CA THR A 186 -3.41 53.14 21.18
C THR A 186 -3.97 54.55 21.39
N SER A 187 -3.60 55.18 22.52
CA SER A 187 -3.40 56.62 22.79
C SER A 187 -3.59 56.85 24.31
N GLU A 188 -2.93 57.75 25.05
CA GLU A 188 -1.78 58.62 24.87
C GLU A 188 -1.55 59.29 26.25
N ILE A 189 -0.29 59.28 26.68
CA ILE A 189 0.47 60.15 27.61
C ILE A 189 -0.27 61.23 28.43
N ALA A 190 -0.13 61.16 29.77
CA ALA A 190 0.20 62.30 30.64
C ALA A 190 0.72 61.83 32.04
N LYS A 191 1.87 62.37 32.45
CA LYS A 191 2.49 62.38 33.81
C LYS A 191 2.60 63.88 34.22
N PRO A 192 2.99 64.27 35.46
CA PRO A 192 3.26 63.49 36.69
C PRO A 192 2.57 64.09 37.96
N VAL A 193 2.72 63.44 39.13
CA VAL A 193 3.08 64.04 40.44
C VAL A 193 3.12 62.92 41.50
N ILE A 194 4.06 63.08 42.43
CA ILE A 194 4.66 62.14 43.35
C ILE A 194 3.78 61.95 44.60
N SER A 195 3.62 60.72 45.09
CA SER A 195 3.44 60.39 46.53
C SER A 195 3.66 58.90 46.76
N GLU A 196 4.62 58.59 47.63
CA GLU A 196 4.93 57.26 48.15
C GLU A 196 3.78 56.72 49.01
N SER A 197 3.28 55.53 48.65
CA SER A 197 3.05 54.42 49.60
C SER A 197 2.46 53.22 48.85
N ALA A 198 3.22 52.12 48.90
CA ALA A 198 2.79 50.72 48.87
C ALA A 198 1.36 50.41 48.37
N THR A 199 1.24 50.06 47.09
CA THR A 199 0.38 48.96 46.60
C THR A 199 0.83 48.66 45.15
N LYS A 200 1.53 47.54 44.92
CA LYS A 200 1.75 47.03 43.55
C LYS A 200 0.36 46.80 42.92
N PRO A 201 0.06 47.31 41.70
CA PRO A 201 -1.22 47.03 41.08
C PRO A 201 -1.31 45.52 40.73
N PRO A 202 -2.48 44.88 40.87
CA PRO A 202 -2.63 43.43 40.66
C PRO A 202 -2.26 42.94 39.24
N GLN A 203 -2.07 43.85 38.28
CA GLN A 203 -1.60 43.56 36.94
C GLN A 203 -0.10 43.21 36.88
N VAL A 204 0.76 43.85 37.68
CA VAL A 204 2.20 43.51 37.67
C VAL A 204 2.47 42.14 38.30
N ASP A 205 1.69 41.76 39.33
CA ASP A 205 1.83 40.43 39.94
C ASP A 205 1.39 39.30 38.99
N ASN A 206 0.37 39.55 38.15
CA ASN A 206 -0.06 38.60 37.12
C ASN A 206 0.97 38.47 36.00
N LEU A 207 1.56 39.59 35.56
CA LEU A 207 2.63 39.60 34.56
C LEU A 207 3.91 38.93 35.08
N GLU A 208 4.27 39.14 36.35
CA GLU A 208 5.39 38.45 37.01
C GLU A 208 5.13 36.93 37.06
N LYS A 209 3.90 36.48 37.34
CA LYS A 209 3.51 35.06 37.30
C LYS A 209 3.54 34.48 35.89
N GLU A 210 3.05 35.20 34.90
CA GLU A 210 3.03 34.74 33.50
C GLU A 210 4.46 34.61 32.96
N LEU A 211 5.33 35.57 33.27
CA LEU A 211 6.74 35.51 32.92
C LEU A 211 7.45 34.32 33.59
N ALA A 212 7.20 34.09 34.88
CA ALA A 212 7.74 32.93 35.60
C ALA A 212 7.23 31.61 35.00
N SER A 213 5.96 31.54 34.57
CA SER A 213 5.42 30.35 33.90
C SER A 213 6.03 30.14 32.51
N SER A 214 6.22 31.21 31.73
CA SER A 214 6.84 31.14 30.41
C SER A 214 8.33 30.75 30.50
N GLU A 215 9.04 31.23 31.52
CA GLU A 215 10.43 30.85 31.78
C GLU A 215 10.54 29.37 32.17
N SER A 216 9.61 28.88 32.99
CA SER A 216 9.49 27.45 33.29
C SER A 216 9.16 26.59 32.05
N GLU A 217 8.32 27.09 31.14
CA GLU A 217 8.02 26.37 29.90
C GLU A 217 9.23 26.35 28.94
N MET A 218 9.97 27.45 28.84
CA MET A 218 11.18 27.54 28.03
C MET A 218 12.22 26.52 28.49
N THR A 219 12.49 26.47 29.79
CA THR A 219 13.42 25.49 30.37
C THR A 219 12.94 24.05 30.16
N ALA A 220 11.64 23.78 30.30
CA ALA A 220 11.08 22.46 29.99
C ALA A 220 11.20 22.08 28.50
N LEU A 221 11.07 23.05 27.59
CA LEU A 221 11.26 22.83 26.16
C LEU A 221 12.73 22.56 25.82
N GLU A 222 13.65 23.28 26.45
CA GLU A 222 15.09 23.04 26.31
C GLU A 222 15.49 21.64 26.80
N GLU A 223 14.98 21.21 27.96
CA GLU A 223 15.20 19.86 28.48
C GLU A 223 14.63 18.80 27.53
N LYS A 224 13.40 18.99 27.02
CA LYS A 224 12.81 18.10 26.01
C LYS A 224 13.63 18.06 24.73
N ASN A 225 14.15 19.19 24.27
CA ASN A 225 15.02 19.22 23.09
C ASN A 225 16.32 18.44 23.34
N HIS A 226 16.93 18.63 24.51
CA HIS A 226 18.11 17.87 24.92
C HIS A 226 17.82 16.36 24.98
N ARG A 227 16.70 15.96 25.58
CA ARG A 227 16.24 14.56 25.61
C ARG A 227 16.05 13.98 24.22
N LEU A 228 15.45 14.73 23.30
CA LEU A 228 15.30 14.29 21.90
C LEU A 228 16.67 14.10 21.23
N ARG A 229 17.63 14.97 21.47
CA ARG A 229 19.00 14.82 20.95
C ARG A 229 19.69 13.57 21.50
N LEU A 230 19.50 13.26 22.78
CA LEU A 230 20.02 12.03 23.38
C LEU A 230 19.38 10.79 22.77
N MET A 231 18.05 10.77 22.59
CA MET A 231 17.37 9.65 21.94
C MET A 231 17.80 9.48 20.48
N LEU A 232 18.03 10.58 19.76
CA LEU A 232 18.54 10.51 18.39
C LEU A 232 19.95 9.93 18.34
N ALA A 233 20.82 10.33 19.26
CA ALA A 233 22.18 9.77 19.36
C ALA A 233 22.14 8.26 19.67
N GLU A 234 21.28 7.84 20.59
CA GLU A 234 21.09 6.42 20.94
C GLU A 234 20.59 5.60 19.75
N VAL A 235 19.54 6.07 19.07
CA VAL A 235 19.01 5.40 17.87
C VAL A 235 20.08 5.34 16.77
N GLN A 236 20.88 6.39 16.61
CA GLN A 236 21.98 6.38 15.66
C GLN A 236 23.03 5.31 16.01
N THR A 237 23.39 5.18 17.28
CA THR A 237 24.33 4.14 17.72
C THR A 237 23.76 2.73 17.55
N GLU A 238 22.47 2.53 17.79
CA GLU A 238 21.80 1.25 17.58
C GLU A 238 21.78 0.89 16.09
N VAL A 239 21.48 1.85 15.22
CA VAL A 239 21.52 1.65 13.75
C VAL A 239 22.95 1.33 13.27
N ASP A 240 23.96 2.01 13.80
CA ASP A 240 25.35 1.74 13.43
C ASP A 240 25.81 0.37 13.94
N GLY A 241 25.36 -0.06 15.14
CA GLY A 241 25.56 -1.41 15.65
C GLY A 241 24.92 -2.49 14.78
N LEU A 242 23.65 -2.31 14.41
CA LEU A 242 22.92 -3.25 13.52
C LEU A 242 23.56 -3.33 12.13
N LYS A 243 24.05 -2.21 11.59
CA LYS A 243 24.79 -2.21 10.30
C LYS A 243 26.09 -2.99 10.41
N GLN A 244 26.81 -2.85 11.52
CA GLN A 244 28.03 -3.62 11.75
C GLN A 244 27.73 -5.11 11.85
N GLU A 245 26.71 -5.50 12.61
CA GLU A 245 26.29 -6.89 12.76
C GLU A 245 25.87 -7.52 11.42
N LEU A 246 25.08 -6.80 10.60
CA LEU A 246 24.73 -7.24 9.25
C LEU A 246 25.97 -7.33 8.32
N GLY A 247 26.92 -6.42 8.48
CA GLY A 247 28.20 -6.45 7.78
C GLY A 247 29.01 -7.70 8.15
N ASP A 248 29.08 -8.02 9.44
CA ASP A 248 29.81 -9.19 9.95
C ASP A 248 29.14 -10.49 9.51
N GLU A 249 27.81 -10.60 9.59
CA GLU A 249 27.05 -11.74 9.07
C GLU A 249 27.29 -11.93 7.57
N SER A 250 27.30 -10.85 6.78
CA SER A 250 27.59 -10.94 5.34
C SER A 250 29.01 -11.45 5.05
N ARG A 251 29.99 -11.02 5.86
CA ARG A 251 31.38 -11.50 5.77
C ARG A 251 31.49 -12.97 6.16
N ILE A 252 30.87 -13.37 7.27
CA ILE A 252 30.85 -14.76 7.72
C ILE A 252 30.22 -15.65 6.66
N ARG A 253 29.07 -15.27 6.09
CA ARG A 253 28.45 -16.02 4.99
C ARG A 253 29.38 -16.19 3.79
N SER A 254 30.07 -15.12 3.38
CA SER A 254 31.02 -15.20 2.27
C SER A 254 32.21 -16.11 2.58
N GLU A 255 32.71 -16.11 3.82
CA GLU A 255 33.80 -16.98 4.24
C GLU A 255 33.34 -18.44 4.31
N VAL A 256 32.12 -18.69 4.81
CA VAL A 256 31.51 -20.03 4.85
C VAL A 256 31.26 -20.57 3.43
N GLU A 257 30.74 -19.76 2.52
CA GLU A 257 30.54 -20.15 1.13
C GLU A 257 31.87 -20.51 0.46
N LYS A 258 32.90 -19.70 0.67
CA LYS A 258 34.26 -19.97 0.19
C LYS A 258 34.86 -21.25 0.79
N LEU A 259 34.65 -21.51 2.08
CA LEU A 259 35.10 -22.74 2.72
C LEU A 259 34.35 -23.97 2.17
N LEU A 260 33.05 -23.84 1.95
CA LEU A 260 32.23 -24.90 1.36
C LEU A 260 32.66 -25.20 -0.07
N GLU A 261 32.97 -24.19 -0.87
CA GLU A 261 33.53 -24.35 -2.22
C GLU A 261 34.91 -25.02 -2.20
N ALA A 262 35.77 -24.63 -1.26
CA ALA A 262 37.07 -25.26 -1.09
C ALA A 262 36.94 -26.75 -0.70
N GLU A 263 36.01 -27.09 0.19
CA GLU A 263 35.70 -28.48 0.55
C GLU A 263 35.15 -29.26 -0.66
N ARG A 264 34.24 -28.66 -1.43
CA ARG A 264 33.71 -29.24 -2.67
C ARG A 264 34.80 -29.56 -3.69
N LEU A 265 35.76 -28.65 -3.89
CA LEU A 265 36.89 -28.86 -4.78
C LEU A 265 37.80 -29.98 -4.28
N ARG A 266 38.09 -30.02 -2.97
CA ARG A 266 38.86 -31.09 -2.35
C ARG A 266 38.21 -32.46 -2.57
N LEU A 267 36.89 -32.56 -2.36
CA LEU A 267 36.13 -33.78 -2.62
C LEU A 267 36.14 -34.15 -4.11
N ALA A 268 36.11 -33.19 -5.02
CA ALA A 268 36.19 -33.45 -6.46
C ALA A 268 37.59 -33.96 -6.87
N GLU A 269 38.66 -33.42 -6.28
CA GLU A 269 40.02 -33.94 -6.46
C GLU A 269 40.18 -35.34 -5.86
N GLU A 270 39.62 -35.59 -4.68
CA GLU A 270 39.57 -36.92 -4.08
C GLU A 270 38.77 -37.90 -4.94
N GLN A 271 37.64 -37.51 -5.53
CA GLN A 271 36.91 -38.37 -6.48
C GLN A 271 37.69 -38.65 -7.76
N ARG A 272 38.47 -37.66 -8.22
CA ARG A 272 39.32 -37.80 -9.41
C ARG A 272 40.54 -38.71 -9.16
N ASN A 273 41.10 -38.64 -7.96
CA ASN A 273 42.26 -39.43 -7.54
C ASN A 273 41.86 -40.72 -6.81
N ALA A 274 40.58 -40.90 -6.48
CA ALA A 274 40.06 -42.13 -5.93
C ALA A 274 40.24 -43.23 -6.97
N PRO A 275 40.68 -44.43 -6.56
CA PRO A 275 40.67 -45.59 -7.44
C PRO A 275 39.23 -45.74 -7.95
N SER A 276 39.08 -45.76 -9.27
CA SER A 276 37.79 -45.91 -9.96
C SER A 276 36.99 -47.03 -9.29
N MET A 277 35.67 -46.92 -9.18
CA MET A 277 34.85 -47.99 -8.57
C MET A 277 35.14 -49.37 -9.19
N MET A 278 35.60 -49.40 -10.45
CA MET A 278 36.09 -50.60 -11.12
C MET A 278 37.32 -51.21 -10.45
N ASP A 279 38.27 -50.41 -9.97
CA ASP A 279 39.48 -50.84 -9.29
C ASP A 279 39.18 -51.40 -7.88
N LYS A 280 38.12 -50.89 -7.23
CA LYS A 280 37.59 -51.43 -5.97
C LYS A 280 36.83 -52.76 -6.15
N ILE A 281 36.18 -52.95 -7.30
CA ILE A 281 35.51 -54.21 -7.66
C ILE A 281 36.55 -55.26 -8.07
N LEU A 282 37.61 -54.85 -8.77
CA LEU A 282 38.70 -55.74 -9.21
C LEU A 282 39.64 -56.16 -8.07
N SER A 283 39.94 -55.27 -7.13
CA SER A 283 40.78 -55.59 -5.97
C SER A 283 40.11 -56.54 -4.98
N ASN A 284 38.78 -56.64 -4.99
CA ASN A 284 38.05 -57.61 -4.20
C ASN A 284 38.01 -58.95 -4.95
N GLY A 285 39.11 -59.71 -4.91
CA GLY A 285 39.31 -60.93 -5.70
C GLY A 285 38.20 -61.98 -5.59
N TRP A 286 37.47 -62.03 -4.47
CA TRP A 286 36.30 -62.91 -4.29
C TRP A 286 35.05 -62.44 -5.04
N MET A 287 34.89 -61.14 -5.27
CA MET A 287 33.79 -60.57 -6.05
C MET A 287 34.05 -60.74 -7.56
N VAL A 288 35.31 -60.58 -7.99
CA VAL A 288 35.75 -60.96 -9.35
C VAL A 288 35.59 -62.47 -9.57
N ALA A 289 35.96 -63.30 -8.59
CA ALA A 289 35.75 -64.75 -8.68
C ALA A 289 34.26 -65.09 -8.78
N GLY A 290 33.40 -64.41 -8.01
CA GLY A 290 31.94 -64.53 -8.10
C GLY A 290 31.39 -64.18 -9.50
N LEU A 291 31.87 -63.09 -10.10
CA LEU A 291 31.45 -62.67 -11.43
C LEU A 291 31.97 -63.61 -12.54
N ALA A 292 33.14 -64.21 -12.36
CA ALA A 292 33.73 -65.19 -13.29
C ALA A 292 33.03 -66.56 -13.27
N ILE A 293 32.34 -66.91 -12.18
CA ILE A 293 31.59 -68.18 -12.06
C ILE A 293 30.34 -68.19 -12.95
N VAL A 294 29.71 -67.04 -13.19
CA VAL A 294 28.50 -66.94 -14.03
C VAL A 294 28.72 -67.42 -15.47
N PRO A 295 29.74 -66.94 -16.22
CA PRO A 295 30.00 -67.46 -17.56
C PRO A 295 30.49 -68.92 -17.56
N ALA A 296 31.24 -69.35 -16.55
CA ALA A 296 31.71 -70.74 -16.45
C ALA A 296 30.57 -71.74 -16.22
N LEU A 297 29.60 -71.40 -15.37
CA LEU A 297 28.41 -72.21 -15.12
C LEU A 297 27.50 -72.27 -16.36
N LEU A 298 27.38 -71.16 -17.09
CA LEU A 298 26.60 -71.10 -18.34
C LEU A 298 27.20 -72.01 -19.42
N ILE A 299 28.54 -72.01 -19.58
CA ILE A 299 29.23 -72.92 -20.50
C ILE A 299 29.07 -74.39 -20.08
N GLY A 300 29.17 -74.69 -18.77
CA GLY A 300 28.92 -76.03 -18.24
C GLY A 300 27.48 -76.51 -18.47
N LEU A 301 26.50 -75.61 -18.33
CA LEU A 301 25.09 -75.90 -18.61
C LEU A 301 24.85 -76.19 -20.10
N ILE A 302 25.51 -75.46 -20.99
CA ILE A 302 25.44 -75.71 -22.45
C ILE A 302 26.02 -77.09 -22.80
N ILE A 303 27.16 -77.47 -22.21
CA ILE A 303 27.80 -78.77 -22.46
C ILE A 303 26.92 -79.92 -21.95
N THR A 304 26.33 -79.78 -20.76
CA THR A 304 25.45 -80.80 -20.18
C THR A 304 24.16 -80.98 -21.00
N LEU A 305 23.59 -79.90 -21.54
CA LEU A 305 22.43 -79.96 -22.43
C LEU A 305 22.78 -80.65 -23.76
N LEU A 306 23.98 -80.44 -24.29
CA LEU A 306 24.47 -81.12 -25.51
C LEU A 306 24.74 -82.63 -25.30
N ILE A 307 25.22 -83.04 -24.13
CA ILE A 307 25.40 -84.46 -23.78
C ILE A 307 24.04 -85.13 -23.51
N GLY A 308 23.11 -84.44 -22.84
CA GLY A 308 21.78 -84.97 -22.52
C GLY A 308 20.93 -85.27 -23.76
N ARG A 309 21.10 -84.48 -24.83
CA ARG A 309 20.44 -84.73 -26.12
C ARG A 309 20.91 -85.99 -26.84
N ARG A 310 22.12 -86.51 -26.55
CA ARG A 310 22.63 -87.74 -27.18
C ARG A 310 22.20 -89.02 -26.46
N LYS A 311 21.68 -88.92 -25.24
CA LYS A 311 21.28 -90.07 -24.41
C LYS A 311 19.79 -90.40 -24.46
N SER A 312 19.01 -89.63 -25.23
CA SER A 312 17.57 -89.86 -25.40
C SER A 312 17.22 -90.83 -26.55
N ASP A 313 18.22 -91.30 -27.31
CA ASP A 313 18.05 -92.35 -28.32
C ASP A 313 18.44 -93.72 -27.74
N ALA A 314 17.78 -94.16 -26.67
CA ALA A 314 17.85 -95.55 -26.20
C ALA A 314 16.64 -95.90 -25.32
N ALA A 315 15.56 -96.35 -25.96
CA ALA A 315 14.47 -97.11 -25.36
C ALA A 315 14.03 -98.20 -26.37
N PRO A 316 13.44 -99.32 -25.90
CA PRO A 316 13.87 -100.69 -26.20
C PRO A 316 13.29 -101.29 -27.49
N ALA A 317 14.03 -102.22 -28.10
CA ALA A 317 13.51 -103.17 -29.08
C ALA A 317 12.97 -104.41 -28.35
N ALA A 318 11.75 -104.81 -28.72
CA ALA A 318 10.98 -105.90 -28.17
C ALA A 318 11.47 -107.30 -28.59
N ALA A 319 11.47 -108.25 -27.64
CA ALA A 319 11.01 -109.64 -27.75
C ALA A 319 11.22 -110.35 -26.39
#